data_AF-A0A6G0Z059-F1
#
_entry.id   AF-A0A6G0Z059-F1
#
_cell.length_a   1.000
_cell.length_b   1.000
_cell.length_c   1.000
_cell.angle_alpha   90.00
_cell.angle_beta   90.00
_cell.angle_gamma   90.00
#
_symmetry.space_group_name_H-M   'P 1'
#
loop_
_entity.id
_entity.type
_entity.pdbx_description
1 polymer ?
#
loop_
_entity_poly.entity_id
_entity_poly.type
_entity_poly.pdbx_seq_one_letter_code
_entity_poly.pdbx_strand_id
1 'polypeptide(L)'
;MNKDNQQSVSFVWLTAAIAVAVMLIILNYYALYIVPVLGAVCLIIIYWNFLVRVWRTLPRDAKLIKDYSTYFIKIRIWNFMGCDTYAKIFKKIVDKHPNKIAFKHESSTWRFIEVEQFSNQIANYFKEQGLKRGEVVALYMESCPEYVCIWLGLSKIGVTVALINNNLRADALAHSIRVSNCSAVIIGKEQIDGK
;
A
#
# COMPACT_ATOMS: atom_id res chain seq x y z
N MET A 1 -9.65 -93.98 -9.81
CA MET A 1 -9.15 -92.68 -10.34
C MET A 1 -10.35 -91.73 -10.33
N ASN A 2 -10.42 -90.62 -9.60
CA ASN A 2 -9.45 -89.54 -9.66
C ASN A 2 -9.67 -88.49 -8.52
N LYS A 3 -10.15 -88.86 -7.32
CA LYS A 3 -10.40 -87.87 -6.24
C LYS A 3 -9.11 -87.26 -5.68
N ASP A 4 -8.06 -88.07 -5.52
CA ASP A 4 -6.76 -87.59 -5.00
C ASP A 4 -6.03 -86.69 -6.02
N ASN A 5 -6.19 -86.96 -7.31
CA ASN A 5 -5.65 -86.13 -8.39
C ASN A 5 -6.45 -84.82 -8.55
N GLN A 6 -7.75 -84.85 -8.28
CA GLN A 6 -8.58 -83.64 -8.31
C GLN A 6 -8.30 -82.74 -7.09
N GLN A 7 -8.00 -83.33 -5.93
CA GLN A 7 -7.52 -82.58 -4.76
C GLN A 7 -6.13 -82.00 -4.97
N SER A 8 -5.17 -82.75 -5.53
CA SER A 8 -3.82 -82.24 -5.81
C SER A 8 -3.82 -81.10 -6.84
N VAL A 9 -4.61 -81.21 -7.91
CA VAL A 9 -4.76 -80.15 -8.92
C VAL A 9 -5.38 -78.90 -8.29
N SER A 10 -6.43 -79.04 -7.46
CA SER A 10 -7.06 -77.89 -6.78
C SER A 10 -6.12 -77.15 -5.82
N PHE A 11 -5.22 -77.86 -5.16
CA PHE A 11 -4.21 -77.29 -4.25
C PHE A 11 -3.13 -76.51 -5.01
N VAL A 12 -2.69 -77.01 -6.16
CA VAL A 12 -1.72 -76.31 -7.04
C VAL A 12 -2.32 -74.99 -7.56
N TRP A 13 -3.58 -75.00 -7.99
CA TRP A 13 -4.25 -73.77 -8.41
C TRP A 13 -4.47 -72.77 -7.27
N LEU A 14 -4.75 -73.24 -6.05
CA LEU A 14 -4.93 -72.38 -4.87
C LEU A 14 -3.62 -71.69 -4.46
N THR A 15 -2.52 -72.45 -4.39
CA THR A 15 -1.19 -71.90 -4.06
C THR A 15 -0.67 -70.94 -5.13
N ALA A 16 -0.91 -71.24 -6.41
CA ALA A 16 -0.63 -70.31 -7.50
C ALA A 16 -1.47 -69.02 -7.39
N ALA A 17 -2.76 -69.12 -7.07
CA ALA A 17 -3.64 -67.97 -6.90
C ALA A 17 -3.20 -67.06 -5.73
N ILE A 18 -2.78 -67.66 -4.60
CA ILE A 18 -2.25 -66.92 -3.45
C ILE A 18 -0.93 -66.23 -3.82
N ALA A 19 -0.02 -66.92 -4.52
CA ALA A 19 1.25 -66.33 -4.97
C ALA A 19 1.02 -65.12 -5.89
N VAL A 20 0.07 -65.21 -6.83
CA VAL A 20 -0.32 -64.11 -7.71
C VAL A 20 -0.95 -62.96 -6.90
N ALA A 21 -1.84 -63.24 -5.95
CA ALA A 21 -2.45 -62.22 -5.11
C ALA A 21 -1.40 -61.48 -4.25
N VAL A 22 -0.46 -62.20 -3.65
CA VAL A 22 0.65 -61.62 -2.89
C VAL A 22 1.54 -60.77 -3.80
N MET A 23 1.87 -61.25 -5.01
CA MET A 23 2.64 -60.49 -6.00
C MET A 23 1.94 -59.18 -6.40
N LEU A 24 0.62 -59.21 -6.60
CA LEU A 24 -0.18 -58.02 -6.93
C LEU A 24 -0.25 -57.02 -5.76
N ILE A 25 -0.36 -57.50 -4.52
CA ILE A 25 -0.33 -56.65 -3.32
C ILE A 25 1.03 -55.95 -3.18
N ILE A 26 2.12 -56.70 -3.38
CA ILE A 26 3.48 -56.16 -3.34
C ILE A 26 3.67 -55.11 -4.45
N LEU A 27 3.22 -55.40 -5.67
CA LEU A 27 3.31 -54.47 -6.80
C LEU A 27 2.52 -53.18 -6.55
N ASN A 28 1.31 -53.27 -6.01
CA ASN A 28 0.48 -52.12 -5.67
C ASN A 28 1.07 -51.29 -4.53
N TYR A 29 1.65 -51.96 -3.52
CA TYR A 29 2.39 -51.29 -2.45
C TYR A 29 3.52 -50.44 -3.03
N TYR A 30 4.35 -50.99 -3.92
CA TYR A 30 5.41 -50.21 -4.58
C TYR A 30 4.86 -49.09 -5.46
N ALA A 31 3.79 -49.31 -6.22
CA ALA A 31 3.17 -48.28 -7.05
C ALA A 31 2.68 -47.08 -6.21
N LEU A 32 2.11 -47.33 -5.03
CA LEU A 32 1.64 -46.30 -4.10
C LEU A 32 2.76 -45.34 -3.65
N TYR A 33 4.00 -45.82 -3.51
CA TYR A 33 5.13 -44.97 -3.13
C TYR A 33 5.87 -44.38 -4.34
N ILE A 34 6.01 -45.13 -5.43
CA ILE A 34 6.81 -44.70 -6.58
C ILE A 34 6.10 -43.61 -7.38
N VAL A 35 4.79 -43.73 -7.61
CA VAL A 35 4.04 -42.78 -8.44
C VAL A 35 4.04 -41.35 -7.86
N PRO A 36 3.77 -41.13 -6.55
CA PRO A 36 3.83 -39.79 -5.96
C PRO A 36 5.24 -39.20 -5.96
N VAL A 37 6.26 -40.03 -5.76
CA VAL A 37 7.67 -39.59 -5.79
C VAL A 37 8.05 -39.11 -7.18
N LEU A 38 7.71 -39.88 -8.22
CA LEU A 38 7.94 -39.47 -9.61
C LEU A 38 7.14 -38.22 -9.95
N GLY A 39 5.89 -38.12 -9.51
CA GLY A 39 5.07 -36.93 -9.68
C GLY A 39 5.70 -35.68 -9.03
N ALA A 40 6.18 -35.80 -7.79
CA ALA A 40 6.85 -34.72 -7.09
C ALA A 40 8.16 -34.30 -7.79
N VAL A 41 8.95 -35.26 -8.27
CA VAL A 41 10.17 -35.00 -9.04
C VAL A 41 9.86 -34.28 -10.35
N CYS A 42 8.85 -34.72 -11.10
CA CYS A 42 8.39 -34.04 -12.31
C CYS A 42 7.93 -32.61 -12.03
N LEU A 43 7.18 -32.38 -10.95
CA LEU A 43 6.77 -31.04 -10.54
C LEU A 43 7.98 -30.17 -10.19
N ILE A 44 8.96 -30.68 -9.44
CA ILE A 44 10.18 -29.93 -9.10
C ILE A 44 10.95 -29.56 -10.37
N ILE A 45 11.04 -30.45 -11.35
CA ILE A 45 11.70 -30.17 -12.63
C ILE A 45 10.93 -29.09 -13.42
N ILE A 46 9.61 -29.24 -13.56
CA ILE A 46 8.76 -28.29 -14.28
C ILE A 46 8.83 -26.89 -13.64
N TYR A 47 8.81 -26.83 -12.31
CA TYR A 47 8.82 -25.58 -11.55
C TYR A 47 10.22 -25.16 -11.10
N TRP A 48 11.29 -25.82 -11.57
CA TRP A 48 12.66 -25.54 -11.13
C TRP A 48 13.04 -24.07 -11.36
N ASN A 49 12.72 -23.55 -12.54
CA ASN A 49 12.97 -22.15 -12.89
C ASN A 49 12.20 -21.17 -12.00
N PHE A 50 10.99 -21.53 -11.58
CA PHE A 50 10.21 -20.72 -10.64
C PHE A 50 10.83 -20.75 -9.24
N LEU A 51 11.21 -21.93 -8.74
CA LEU A 51 11.87 -22.09 -7.44
C LEU A 51 13.19 -21.31 -7.37
N VAL A 52 14.01 -21.35 -8.42
CA VAL A 52 15.25 -20.55 -8.50
C VAL A 52 14.96 -19.05 -8.47
N ARG A 53 13.90 -18.58 -9.15
CA ARG A 53 13.50 -17.16 -9.10
C ARG A 53 13.02 -16.76 -7.71
N VAL A 54 12.18 -17.57 -7.07
CA VAL A 54 11.72 -17.35 -5.69
C VAL A 54 12.93 -17.29 -4.76
N TRP A 55 13.83 -18.27 -4.82
CA TRP A 55 15.03 -18.29 -3.99
C TRP A 55 15.92 -17.06 -4.18
N ARG A 56 16.10 -16.61 -5.43
CA ARG A 56 16.88 -15.41 -5.74
C ARG A 56 16.19 -14.11 -5.30
N THR A 57 14.86 -14.07 -5.20
CA THR A 57 14.09 -12.87 -4.83
C THR A 57 13.74 -12.80 -3.35
N LEU A 58 13.67 -13.94 -2.67
CA LEU A 58 13.43 -14.06 -1.23
C LEU A 58 14.26 -13.11 -0.36
N PRO A 59 15.59 -12.93 -0.53
CA PRO A 59 16.33 -12.01 0.33
C PRO A 59 15.90 -10.55 0.16
N ARG A 60 15.55 -10.13 -1.06
CA ARG A 60 15.01 -8.78 -1.33
C ARG A 60 13.64 -8.62 -0.68
N ASP A 61 12.78 -9.61 -0.85
CA ASP A 61 11.40 -9.55 -0.36
C ASP A 61 11.34 -9.63 1.17
N ALA A 62 12.21 -10.44 1.80
CA ALA A 62 12.38 -10.49 3.25
C ALA A 62 12.89 -9.16 3.82
N LYS A 63 13.85 -8.50 3.15
CA LYS A 63 14.30 -7.16 3.53
C LYS A 63 13.15 -6.15 3.43
N LEU A 64 12.39 -6.20 2.34
CA LEU A 64 11.21 -5.36 2.15
C LEU A 64 10.22 -5.55 3.31
N ILE A 65 9.86 -6.78 3.63
CA ILE A 65 8.93 -7.10 4.73
C ILE A 65 9.46 -6.56 6.06
N LYS A 66 10.75 -6.75 6.36
CA LYS A 66 11.36 -6.23 7.59
C LYS A 66 11.28 -4.70 7.65
N ASP A 67 11.66 -4.03 6.57
CA ASP A 67 11.69 -2.57 6.51
C ASP A 67 10.27 -2.01 6.62
N TYR A 68 9.32 -2.52 5.82
CA TYR A 68 7.90 -2.15 5.88
C TYR A 68 7.29 -2.39 7.25
N SER A 69 7.54 -3.56 7.86
CA SER A 69 7.03 -3.88 9.20
C SER A 69 7.58 -2.89 10.24
N THR A 70 8.87 -2.59 10.17
CA THR A 70 9.51 -1.62 11.07
C THR A 70 8.91 -0.23 10.89
N TYR A 71 8.77 0.25 9.66
CA TYR A 71 8.14 1.54 9.38
C TYR A 71 6.68 1.57 9.79
N PHE A 72 5.93 0.50 9.55
CA PHE A 72 4.52 0.41 9.89
C PHE A 72 4.30 0.46 11.41
N ILE A 73 5.10 -0.28 12.18
CA ILE A 73 5.10 -0.22 13.64
C ILE A 73 5.50 1.18 14.11
N LYS A 74 6.53 1.79 13.53
CA LYS A 74 6.98 3.14 13.88
C LYS A 74 5.90 4.19 13.62
N ILE A 75 5.22 4.13 12.47
CA ILE A 75 4.11 5.03 12.12
C ILE A 75 2.94 4.84 13.08
N ARG A 76 2.59 3.59 13.44
CA ARG A 76 1.56 3.29 14.45
C ARG A 76 1.91 3.88 15.82
N ILE A 77 3.15 3.68 16.29
CA ILE A 77 3.63 4.22 17.56
C ILE A 77 3.64 5.74 17.53
N TRP A 78 4.13 6.37 16.45
CA TRP A 78 4.12 7.81 16.28
C TRP A 78 2.71 8.40 16.27
N ASN A 79 1.77 7.77 15.55
CA ASN A 79 0.37 8.17 15.56
C ASN A 79 -0.23 8.08 16.97
N PHE A 80 0.12 7.03 17.73
CA PHE A 80 -0.34 6.85 19.11
C PHE A 80 0.26 7.86 20.09
N MET A 81 1.55 8.18 19.96
CA MET A 81 2.23 9.18 20.80
C MET A 81 1.86 10.64 20.46
N GLY A 82 1.05 10.84 19.42
CA GLY A 82 0.66 12.15 18.92
C GLY A 82 1.75 12.77 18.04
N CYS A 83 1.71 12.47 16.74
CA CYS A 83 2.55 13.15 15.76
C CYS A 83 2.29 14.66 15.77
N ASP A 84 3.36 15.44 15.70
CA ASP A 84 3.24 16.84 15.30
C ASP A 84 2.74 16.91 13.86
N THR A 85 1.67 17.66 13.63
CA THR A 85 1.21 17.97 12.27
C THR A 85 2.23 18.86 11.58
N TYR A 86 2.22 18.91 10.24
CA TYR A 86 3.09 19.82 9.48
C TYR A 86 2.99 21.27 9.98
N ALA A 87 1.79 21.73 10.34
CA ALA A 87 1.58 23.03 10.95
C ALA A 87 2.29 23.21 12.31
N LYS A 88 2.30 22.18 13.17
CA LYS A 88 3.04 22.21 14.45
C LYS A 88 4.54 22.24 14.23
N ILE A 89 5.05 21.43 13.28
CA ILE A 89 6.47 21.42 12.92
C ILE A 89 6.88 22.80 12.39
N PHE A 90 6.07 23.38 11.51
CA PHE A 90 6.30 24.72 10.99
C PHE A 90 6.34 25.76 12.11
N LYS A 91 5.37 25.74 13.04
CA LYS A 91 5.35 26.64 14.21
C LYS A 91 6.63 26.55 15.04
N LYS A 92 7.16 25.34 15.29
CA LYS A 92 8.44 25.15 16.00
C LYS A 92 9.62 25.81 15.27
N ILE A 93 9.60 25.85 13.94
CA ILE A 93 10.63 26.54 13.14
C ILE A 93 10.45 28.06 13.21
N VAL A 94 9.20 28.54 13.13
CA VAL A 94 8.87 29.96 13.27
C VAL A 94 9.34 30.50 14.62
N ASP A 95 9.15 29.74 15.70
CA ASP A 95 9.56 30.13 17.05
C ASP A 95 11.09 30.27 17.19
N LYS A 96 11.86 29.50 16.41
CA LYS A 96 13.32 29.58 16.39
C LYS A 96 13.84 30.69 15.48
N HIS A 97 13.16 30.94 14.36
CA HIS A 97 13.66 31.82 13.30
C HIS A 97 12.55 32.73 12.72
N PRO A 98 11.91 33.58 13.54
CA PRO A 98 10.71 34.32 13.11
C PRO A 98 10.99 35.30 11.97
N ASN A 99 12.13 35.97 12.01
CA ASN A 99 12.52 37.01 11.04
C ASN A 99 13.24 36.46 9.80
N LYS A 100 13.50 35.15 9.72
CA LYS A 100 14.16 34.55 8.56
C LYS A 100 13.19 34.53 7.38
N ILE A 101 13.70 34.76 6.17
CA ILE A 101 12.92 34.67 4.93
C ILE A 101 12.51 33.21 4.72
N ALA A 102 11.21 32.97 4.55
CA ALA A 102 10.59 31.70 4.23
C ALA A 102 10.33 31.57 2.72
N PHE A 103 9.73 32.60 2.10
CA PHE A 103 9.44 32.62 0.67
C PHE A 103 9.99 33.87 0.00
N LYS A 104 10.44 33.71 -1.24
CA LYS A 104 10.69 34.81 -2.19
C LYS A 104 9.82 34.53 -3.40
N HIS A 105 8.92 35.45 -3.72
CA HIS A 105 8.00 35.31 -4.84
C HIS A 105 7.92 36.64 -5.59
N GLU A 106 8.42 36.65 -6.81
CA GLU A 106 8.60 37.84 -7.63
C GLU A 106 9.31 38.97 -6.84
N SER A 107 8.67 40.12 -6.67
CA SER A 107 9.18 41.26 -5.90
C SER A 107 8.83 41.21 -4.40
N SER A 108 8.12 40.18 -3.95
CA SER A 108 7.70 40.02 -2.55
C SER A 108 8.57 39.01 -1.81
N THR A 109 8.79 39.27 -0.52
CA THR A 109 9.48 38.34 0.39
C THR A 109 8.65 38.15 1.64
N TRP A 110 8.51 36.90 2.06
CA TRP A 110 7.75 36.55 3.25
C TRP A 110 8.68 35.93 4.28
N ARG A 111 8.61 36.42 5.51
CA ARG A 111 9.29 35.86 6.68
C ARG A 111 8.45 34.73 7.28
N PHE A 112 9.10 33.85 8.04
CA PHE A 112 8.41 32.76 8.73
C PHE A 112 7.25 33.27 9.62
N ILE A 113 7.44 34.40 10.31
CA ILE A 113 6.38 34.98 11.15
C ILE A 113 5.17 35.46 10.35
N GLU A 114 5.37 35.99 9.14
CA GLU A 114 4.28 36.50 8.29
C GLU A 114 3.45 35.34 7.73
N VAL A 115 4.12 34.26 7.32
CA VAL A 115 3.47 33.01 6.89
C VAL A 115 2.65 32.40 8.03
N GLU A 116 3.19 32.38 9.25
CA GLU A 116 2.48 31.87 10.42
C GLU A 116 1.26 32.74 10.77
N GLN A 117 1.39 34.06 10.75
CA GLN A 117 0.29 34.98 11.01
C GLN A 117 -0.83 34.83 9.96
N PHE A 118 -0.47 34.82 8.68
CA PHE A 118 -1.46 34.70 7.61
C PHE A 118 -2.13 33.32 7.62
N SER A 119 -1.37 32.24 7.81
CA SER A 119 -1.96 30.90 7.97
C SER A 119 -2.88 30.77 9.19
N ASN A 120 -2.59 31.47 10.30
CA ASN A 120 -3.49 31.53 11.45
C ASN A 120 -4.79 32.30 11.15
N GLN A 121 -4.73 33.36 10.35
CA GLN A 121 -5.94 34.07 9.88
C GLN A 121 -6.81 33.14 9.01
N ILE A 122 -6.20 32.40 8.08
CA ILE A 122 -6.91 31.41 7.26
C ILE A 122 -7.57 30.34 8.14
N ALA A 123 -6.83 29.81 9.12
CA ALA A 123 -7.34 28.80 10.05
C ALA A 123 -8.58 29.29 10.81
N ASN A 124 -8.52 30.51 11.35
CA ASN A 124 -9.63 31.11 12.09
C ASN A 124 -10.85 31.36 11.19
N TYR A 125 -10.63 31.95 10.01
CA TYR A 125 -11.70 32.22 9.05
C TYR A 125 -12.46 30.93 8.68
N PHE A 126 -11.74 29.89 8.25
CA PHE A 126 -12.41 28.66 7.82
C PHE A 126 -13.02 27.84 8.97
N LYS A 127 -12.49 27.99 10.18
CA LYS A 127 -13.12 27.44 11.38
C LYS A 127 -14.47 28.12 11.65
N GLU A 128 -14.56 29.45 11.47
CA GLU A 128 -15.80 30.21 11.60
C GLU A 128 -16.80 29.88 10.48
N GLN A 129 -16.32 29.59 9.26
CA GLN A 129 -17.15 29.06 8.16
C GLN A 129 -17.67 27.63 8.42
N GLY A 130 -17.28 27.01 9.52
CA GLY A 130 -17.80 25.71 9.95
C GLY A 130 -17.06 24.50 9.38
N LEU A 131 -15.88 24.68 8.77
CA LEU A 131 -15.06 23.54 8.36
C LEU A 131 -14.56 22.75 9.57
N LYS A 132 -14.67 21.43 9.48
CA LYS A 132 -14.38 20.48 10.55
C LYS A 132 -13.18 19.61 10.23
N ARG A 133 -12.57 19.09 11.30
CA ARG A 133 -11.50 18.10 11.21
C ARG A 133 -11.97 16.88 10.42
N GLY A 134 -11.13 16.42 9.50
CA GLY A 134 -11.40 15.26 8.63
C GLY A 134 -12.13 15.60 7.34
N GLU A 135 -12.60 16.84 7.16
CA GLU A 135 -13.09 17.30 5.86
C GLU A 135 -11.94 17.53 4.88
N VAL A 136 -12.27 17.48 3.59
CA VAL A 136 -11.34 17.70 2.50
C VAL A 136 -11.71 18.98 1.76
N VAL A 137 -10.75 19.87 1.54
CA VAL A 137 -10.91 21.08 0.72
C VAL A 137 -9.96 21.02 -0.46
N ALA A 138 -10.48 21.17 -1.67
CA ALA A 138 -9.64 21.26 -2.86
C ALA A 138 -9.05 22.66 -2.99
N LEU A 139 -7.75 22.75 -3.26
CA LEU A 139 -7.04 24.00 -3.52
C LEU A 139 -6.58 24.00 -4.99
N TYR A 140 -7.17 24.89 -5.78
CA TYR A 140 -6.93 25.03 -7.21
C TYR A 140 -6.45 26.46 -7.50
N MET A 141 -5.14 26.67 -7.42
CA MET A 141 -4.49 27.98 -7.49
C MET A 141 -3.06 27.85 -8.00
N GLU A 142 -2.51 28.93 -8.53
CA GLU A 142 -1.10 29.07 -8.92
C GLU A 142 -0.13 28.99 -7.74
N SER A 143 1.15 28.80 -8.07
CA SER A 143 2.23 28.67 -7.10
C SER A 143 2.61 30.05 -6.52
N CYS A 144 1.93 30.45 -5.45
CA CYS A 144 2.18 31.68 -4.70
C CYS A 144 2.39 31.40 -3.19
N PRO A 145 2.96 32.34 -2.40
CA PRO A 145 3.10 32.18 -0.95
C PRO A 145 1.78 31.90 -0.23
N GLU A 146 0.68 32.51 -0.70
CA GLU A 146 -0.67 32.33 -0.19
C GLU A 146 -1.11 30.87 -0.29
N TYR A 147 -0.70 30.15 -1.34
CA TYR A 147 -0.96 28.71 -1.51
C TYR A 147 -0.52 27.92 -0.29
N VAL A 148 0.72 28.16 0.15
CA VAL A 148 1.30 27.46 1.30
C VAL A 148 0.64 27.90 2.60
N CYS A 149 0.31 29.18 2.71
CA CYS A 149 -0.37 29.71 3.90
C CYS A 149 -1.79 29.14 4.05
N ILE A 150 -2.53 28.98 2.94
CA ILE A 150 -3.86 28.36 2.95
C ILE A 150 -3.75 26.89 3.35
N TRP A 151 -2.79 26.17 2.76
CA TRP A 151 -2.52 24.78 3.11
C TRP A 151 -2.18 24.60 4.60
N LEU A 152 -1.29 25.43 5.14
CA LEU A 152 -0.93 25.44 6.56
C LEU A 152 -2.13 25.80 7.43
N GLY A 153 -2.92 26.81 7.05
CA GLY A 153 -4.10 27.27 7.77
C GLY A 153 -5.16 26.19 7.93
N LEU A 154 -5.55 25.54 6.83
CA LEU A 154 -6.48 24.42 6.84
C LEU A 154 -5.93 23.22 7.63
N SER A 155 -4.62 22.95 7.50
CA SER A 155 -3.97 21.88 8.26
C SER A 155 -3.98 22.12 9.78
N LYS A 156 -3.98 23.38 10.25
CA LYS A 156 -4.08 23.72 11.68
C LYS A 156 -5.42 23.32 12.29
N ILE A 157 -6.51 23.39 11.52
CA ILE A 157 -7.86 23.01 11.96
C ILE A 157 -8.18 21.53 11.68
N GLY A 158 -7.22 20.77 11.15
CA GLY A 158 -7.35 19.35 10.87
C GLY A 158 -8.13 19.03 9.59
N VAL A 159 -8.24 20.00 8.68
CA VAL A 159 -8.78 19.81 7.32
C VAL A 159 -7.67 19.27 6.43
N THR A 160 -7.99 18.27 5.61
CA THR A 160 -7.10 17.77 4.56
C THR A 160 -7.26 18.63 3.32
N VAL A 161 -6.14 19.03 2.71
CA VAL A 161 -6.18 19.85 1.49
C VAL A 161 -5.82 19.00 0.29
N ALA A 162 -6.73 18.92 -0.67
CA ALA A 162 -6.45 18.29 -1.96
C ALA A 162 -5.77 19.33 -2.88
N LEU A 163 -4.47 19.16 -3.08
CA LEU A 163 -3.65 20.06 -3.89
C LEU A 163 -3.87 19.74 -5.37
N ILE A 164 -4.79 20.46 -6.02
CA ILE A 164 -5.16 20.22 -7.42
C ILE A 164 -4.19 20.97 -8.34
N ASN A 165 -3.67 20.27 -9.35
CA ASN A 165 -2.80 20.88 -10.34
C ASN A 165 -3.56 21.95 -11.14
N ASN A 166 -3.11 23.20 -11.03
CA ASN A 166 -3.68 24.37 -11.70
C ASN A 166 -3.64 24.32 -13.23
N ASN A 167 -2.85 23.45 -13.85
CA ASN A 167 -2.80 23.27 -15.31
C ASN A 167 -3.91 22.36 -15.85
N LEU A 168 -4.65 21.66 -14.97
CA LEU A 168 -5.75 20.79 -15.41
C LEU A 168 -6.92 21.62 -15.93
N ARG A 169 -7.58 21.10 -16.96
CA ARG A 169 -8.75 21.72 -17.61
C ARG A 169 -9.83 20.67 -17.85
N ALA A 170 -11.08 21.13 -18.03
CA ALA A 170 -12.23 20.33 -18.41
C ALA A 170 -12.34 18.98 -17.64
N ASP A 171 -12.42 17.86 -18.35
CA ASP A 171 -12.67 16.54 -17.78
C ASP A 171 -11.61 16.09 -16.78
N ALA A 172 -10.34 16.44 -17.01
CA ALA A 172 -9.26 16.06 -16.10
C ALA A 172 -9.38 16.80 -14.76
N LEU A 173 -9.69 18.10 -14.81
CA LEU A 173 -9.96 18.89 -13.60
C LEU A 173 -11.19 18.35 -12.87
N ALA A 174 -12.28 18.12 -13.60
CA ALA A 174 -13.52 17.60 -13.03
C ALA A 174 -13.29 16.21 -12.39
N HIS A 175 -12.47 15.36 -13.00
CA HIS A 175 -12.10 14.07 -12.43
C HIS A 175 -11.30 14.23 -11.14
N SER A 176 -10.28 15.09 -11.11
CA SER A 176 -9.48 15.33 -9.90
C SER A 176 -10.32 15.86 -8.74
N ILE A 177 -11.24 16.80 -9.01
CA ILE A 177 -12.17 17.31 -7.98
C ILE A 177 -13.07 16.19 -7.47
N ARG A 178 -13.69 15.39 -8.36
CA ARG A 178 -14.55 14.27 -7.97
C ARG A 178 -13.82 13.23 -7.11
N VAL A 179 -12.61 12.82 -7.50
CA VAL A 179 -11.83 11.81 -6.77
C VAL A 179 -11.39 12.32 -5.39
N SER A 180 -11.21 13.63 -5.23
CA SER A 180 -10.82 14.21 -3.94
C SER A 180 -11.90 14.11 -2.85
N ASN A 181 -13.17 13.90 -3.22
CA ASN A 181 -14.31 13.94 -2.30
C ASN A 181 -14.32 15.19 -1.40
N CYS A 182 -13.91 16.35 -1.95
CA CYS A 182 -13.85 17.59 -1.20
C CYS A 182 -15.24 18.17 -0.91
N SER A 183 -15.43 18.75 0.27
CA SER A 183 -16.65 19.47 0.65
C SER A 183 -16.65 20.93 0.18
N ALA A 184 -15.48 21.50 -0.13
CA ALA A 184 -15.35 22.83 -0.68
C ALA A 184 -14.13 22.94 -1.62
N VAL A 185 -14.14 23.97 -2.48
CA VAL A 185 -13.04 24.30 -3.39
C VAL A 185 -12.61 25.75 -3.17
N ILE A 186 -11.32 25.96 -2.94
CA ILE A 186 -10.68 27.28 -2.96
C ILE A 186 -10.03 27.46 -4.32
N ILE A 187 -10.43 28.51 -5.02
CA ILE A 187 -10.00 28.80 -6.38
C ILE A 187 -9.20 30.11 -6.37
N GLY A 188 -8.02 30.08 -6.97
CA GLY A 188 -7.22 31.27 -7.21
C GLY A 188 -7.90 32.19 -8.23
N LYS A 189 -7.80 33.50 -8.03
CA LYS A 189 -8.44 34.49 -8.90
C LYS A 189 -8.03 34.31 -10.37
N GLU A 190 -6.78 33.97 -10.60
CA GLU A 190 -6.18 33.72 -11.91
C GLU A 190 -6.84 32.57 -12.68
N GLN A 191 -7.48 31.62 -11.99
CA GLN A 191 -8.22 30.53 -12.64
C GLN A 191 -9.64 30.94 -13.07
N ILE A 192 -10.18 32.02 -12.50
CA ILE A 192 -11.51 32.56 -12.84
C ILE A 192 -11.40 33.47 -14.07
N ASP A 193 -10.34 34.27 -14.13
CA ASP A 193 -10.14 35.29 -15.16
C ASP A 193 -9.75 34.71 -16.54
N GLY A 194 -9.66 33.38 -16.68
CA GLY A 194 -9.55 32.69 -17.97
C GLY A 194 -8.26 33.00 -18.74
N LYS A 195 -7.14 32.40 -18.33
CA LYS A 195 -5.98 32.17 -19.19
C LYS A 195 -5.83 30.68 -19.55
#